data_AF-A0RMZ1-F1
#
_entry.id   AF-A0RMZ1-F1
#
_cell.length_a   1.000
_cell.length_b   1.000
_cell.length_c   1.000
_cell.angle_alpha   90.00
_cell.angle_beta   90.00
_cell.angle_gamma   90.00
#
_symmetry.space_group_name_H-M   'P 1'
#
loop_
_entity.id
_entity.type
_entity.pdbx_description
1 polymer ?
#
loop_
_entity_poly.entity_id
_entity_poly.type
_entity_poly.pdbx_seq_one_letter_code
_entity_poly.pdbx_strand_id
1 'polypeptide(L)'
;MKFALVFCFLFVSLNLIAADDWDAIYEAKKAEITREFERIDSARQELEAYRAATKSLFDKREAEISKKELDVNRTLDEISKKEENIKNMLAKNEKILEELKTMTSDKVLEVYAKMKDSPAANIISSLPRDEAAKILYALEPKKISSILSKMDPATAAELTEILKKDDLFTDNNSSVK
;
A
#
# COMPACT_ATOMS: atom_id res chain seq x y z
N MET A 1 -68.57 82.12 -32.61
CA MET A 1 -68.64 80.69 -33.04
C MET A 1 -67.42 80.25 -33.87
N LYS A 2 -66.89 81.04 -34.81
CA LYS A 2 -65.73 80.64 -35.64
C LYS A 2 -64.42 80.41 -34.86
N PHE A 3 -64.11 81.24 -33.86
CA PHE A 3 -62.90 81.06 -33.02
C PHE A 3 -62.95 79.83 -32.09
N ALA A 4 -64.13 79.45 -31.59
CA ALA A 4 -64.29 78.29 -30.72
C ALA A 4 -64.08 76.97 -31.49
N LEU A 5 -64.53 76.91 -32.75
CA LEU A 5 -64.32 75.75 -33.62
C LEU A 5 -62.84 75.56 -33.98
N VAL A 6 -62.13 76.64 -34.27
CA VAL A 6 -60.67 76.59 -34.54
C VAL A 6 -59.89 76.19 -33.29
N PHE A 7 -60.27 76.68 -32.11
CA PHE A 7 -59.65 76.29 -30.85
C PHE A 7 -59.91 74.82 -30.50
N CYS A 8 -61.13 74.34 -30.75
CA CYS A 8 -61.48 72.93 -30.57
C CYS A 8 -60.71 72.01 -31.55
N PHE A 9 -60.53 72.46 -32.80
CA PHE A 9 -59.77 71.72 -33.80
C PHE A 9 -58.28 71.65 -33.45
N LEU A 10 -57.69 72.78 -33.01
CA LEU A 10 -56.31 72.83 -32.52
C LEU A 10 -56.09 71.96 -31.28
N PHE A 11 -57.04 71.96 -30.35
CA PHE A 11 -56.98 71.14 -29.15
C PHE A 11 -57.08 69.65 -29.47
N VAL A 12 -57.96 69.25 -30.39
CA VAL A 12 -58.07 67.85 -30.84
C VAL A 12 -56.82 67.41 -31.61
N SER A 13 -56.27 68.26 -32.49
CA SER A 13 -55.03 67.93 -33.21
C SER A 13 -53.81 67.82 -32.28
N LEU A 14 -53.74 68.62 -31.21
CA LEU A 14 -52.65 68.56 -30.23
C LEU A 14 -52.71 67.27 -29.38
N ASN A 15 -53.92 66.77 -29.08
CA ASN A 15 -54.09 65.50 -28.37
C ASN A 15 -53.85 64.28 -29.28
N LEU A 16 -54.10 64.38 -30.58
CA LEU A 16 -53.87 63.28 -31.53
C LEU A 16 -52.37 62.99 -31.74
N ILE A 17 -51.53 64.04 -31.79
CA ILE A 17 -50.07 63.91 -31.98
C ILE A 17 -49.39 63.30 -30.73
N ALA A 18 -49.91 63.56 -29.53
CA ALA A 18 -49.36 63.02 -28.28
C ALA A 18 -49.67 61.53 -28.05
N ALA A 19 -50.63 60.96 -28.77
CA ALA A 19 -51.03 59.56 -28.63
C ALA A 19 -50.07 58.58 -29.35
N ASP A 20 -49.57 58.95 -30.53
CA ASP A 20 -48.67 58.09 -31.33
C ASP A 20 -47.28 57.89 -30.67
N ASP A 21 -46.81 58.86 -29.87
CA ASP A 21 -45.53 58.76 -29.14
C ASP A 21 -45.57 57.78 -27.96
N TRP A 22 -46.74 57.59 -27.31
CA TRP A 22 -46.84 56.74 -26.12
C TRP A 22 -46.78 55.25 -26.48
N ASP A 23 -47.44 54.84 -27.56
CA ASP A 23 -47.39 53.47 -28.07
C ASP A 23 -45.98 53.09 -28.54
N ALA A 24 -45.28 54.02 -29.21
CA ALA A 24 -43.90 53.84 -29.61
C ALA A 24 -42.94 53.68 -28.41
N ILE A 25 -43.10 54.52 -27.37
CA ILE A 25 -42.32 54.41 -26.12
C ILE A 25 -42.62 53.11 -25.39
N TYR A 26 -43.89 52.68 -25.33
CA TYR A 26 -44.30 51.44 -24.69
C TYR A 26 -43.70 50.22 -25.39
N GLU A 27 -43.81 50.11 -26.71
CA GLU A 27 -43.23 49.00 -27.46
C GLU A 27 -41.69 49.01 -27.39
N ALA A 28 -41.05 50.18 -27.39
CA ALA A 28 -39.60 50.28 -27.18
C ALA A 28 -39.17 49.75 -25.80
N LYS A 29 -39.90 50.12 -24.74
CA LYS A 29 -39.63 49.64 -23.36
C LYS A 29 -39.88 48.15 -23.21
N LYS A 30 -40.96 47.64 -23.82
CA LYS A 30 -41.27 46.21 -23.85
C LYS A 30 -40.21 45.40 -24.59
N ALA A 31 -39.70 45.91 -25.72
CA ALA A 31 -38.59 45.29 -26.44
C ALA A 31 -37.28 45.32 -25.64
N GLU A 32 -36.98 46.42 -24.96
CA GLU A 32 -35.82 46.55 -24.07
C GLU A 32 -35.88 45.53 -22.92
N ILE A 33 -37.02 45.43 -22.22
CA ILE A 33 -37.23 44.45 -21.14
C ILE A 33 -37.09 43.01 -21.65
N THR A 34 -37.63 42.72 -22.84
CA THR A 34 -37.54 41.38 -23.43
C THR A 34 -36.07 41.00 -23.71
N ARG A 35 -35.29 41.91 -24.28
CA ARG A 35 -33.85 41.70 -24.53
C ARG A 35 -33.06 41.50 -23.22
N GLU A 36 -33.33 42.29 -22.19
CA GLU A 36 -32.67 42.11 -20.89
C GLU A 36 -33.08 40.80 -20.21
N PHE A 37 -34.34 40.39 -20.35
CA PHE A 37 -34.80 39.09 -19.87
C PHE A 37 -34.08 37.93 -20.56
N GLU A 38 -33.96 37.97 -21.90
CA GLU A 38 -33.18 36.99 -22.67
C GLU A 38 -31.71 36.95 -22.23
N ARG A 39 -31.09 38.10 -21.97
CA ARG A 39 -29.71 38.19 -21.47
C ARG A 39 -29.55 37.60 -20.07
N ILE A 40 -30.53 37.83 -19.19
CA ILE A 40 -30.54 37.25 -17.84
C ILE A 40 -30.74 35.73 -17.92
N ASP A 41 -31.64 35.26 -18.78
CA ASP A 41 -31.89 33.83 -18.96
C ASP A 41 -30.65 33.11 -19.52
N SER A 42 -30.01 33.68 -20.55
CA SER A 42 -28.77 33.12 -21.08
C SER A 42 -27.66 33.05 -20.03
N ALA A 43 -27.47 34.13 -19.26
CA ALA A 43 -26.48 34.15 -18.17
C ALA A 43 -26.81 33.14 -17.06
N ARG A 44 -28.09 32.89 -16.76
CA ARG A 44 -28.51 31.85 -15.82
C ARG A 44 -28.18 30.45 -16.33
N GLN A 45 -28.47 30.16 -17.60
CA GLN A 45 -28.17 28.88 -18.23
C GLN A 45 -26.66 28.62 -18.24
N GLU A 46 -25.84 29.62 -18.58
CA GLU A 46 -24.37 29.53 -18.53
C GLU A 46 -23.87 29.26 -17.11
N LEU A 47 -24.42 29.97 -16.11
CA LEU A 47 -24.05 29.77 -14.71
C LEU A 47 -24.45 28.39 -14.20
N GLU A 48 -25.61 27.88 -14.59
CA GLU A 48 -26.06 26.54 -14.24
C GLU A 48 -25.19 25.46 -14.89
N ALA A 49 -24.86 25.62 -16.18
CA ALA A 49 -23.93 24.73 -16.88
C ALA A 49 -22.55 24.73 -16.21
N TYR A 50 -22.04 25.90 -15.83
CA TYR A 50 -20.78 26.03 -15.10
C TYR A 50 -20.86 25.31 -13.74
N ARG A 51 -21.91 25.55 -12.96
CA ARG A 51 -22.11 24.89 -11.66
C ARG A 51 -22.20 23.38 -11.79
N ALA A 52 -22.92 22.87 -12.78
CA ALA A 52 -23.04 21.45 -13.04
C ALA A 52 -21.68 20.83 -13.41
N ALA A 53 -20.92 21.50 -14.29
CA ALA A 53 -19.57 21.07 -14.66
C ALA A 53 -18.62 21.05 -13.46
N THR A 54 -18.65 22.11 -12.64
CA THR A 54 -17.84 22.22 -11.42
C THR A 54 -18.21 21.15 -10.40
N LYS A 55 -19.51 20.93 -10.15
CA LYS A 55 -19.98 19.88 -9.25
C LYS A 55 -19.52 18.51 -9.73
N SER A 56 -19.69 18.20 -11.01
CA SER A 56 -19.23 16.92 -11.58
C SER A 56 -17.70 16.74 -11.44
N LEU A 57 -16.92 17.82 -11.59
CA LEU A 57 -15.48 17.79 -11.39
C LEU A 57 -15.12 17.52 -9.93
N PHE A 58 -15.80 18.15 -8.98
CA PHE A 58 -15.60 17.89 -7.55
C PHE A 58 -15.98 16.46 -7.17
N ASP A 59 -17.15 16.00 -7.59
CA ASP A 59 -17.63 14.63 -7.34
C ASP A 59 -16.61 13.59 -7.88
N LYS A 60 -16.04 13.83 -9.08
CA LYS A 60 -14.99 12.97 -9.65
C LYS A 60 -13.71 12.99 -8.82
N ARG A 61 -13.25 14.17 -8.41
CA ARG A 61 -12.03 14.31 -7.60
C ARG A 61 -12.19 13.67 -6.23
N GLU A 62 -13.36 13.83 -5.60
CA GLU A 62 -13.68 13.19 -4.32
C GLU A 62 -13.63 11.66 -4.44
N ALA A 63 -14.24 11.11 -5.49
CA ALA A 63 -14.17 9.67 -5.77
C ALA A 63 -12.72 9.19 -6.03
N GLU A 64 -11.92 9.96 -6.77
CA GLU A 64 -10.50 9.63 -7.01
C GLU A 64 -9.66 9.70 -5.73
N ILE A 65 -9.89 10.71 -4.89
CA ILE A 65 -9.20 10.86 -3.60
C ILE A 65 -9.56 9.69 -2.69
N SER A 66 -10.86 9.38 -2.56
CA SER A 66 -11.32 8.24 -1.75
C SER A 66 -10.69 6.91 -2.21
N LYS A 67 -10.62 6.68 -3.53
CA LYS A 67 -9.93 5.50 -4.07
C LYS A 67 -8.45 5.48 -3.72
N LYS A 68 -7.75 6.61 -3.87
CA LYS A 68 -6.33 6.74 -3.53
C LYS A 68 -6.09 6.52 -2.04
N GLU A 69 -6.95 7.02 -1.16
CA GLU A 69 -6.86 6.81 0.28
C GLU A 69 -7.00 5.33 0.64
N LEU A 70 -7.95 4.61 0.02
CA LEU A 70 -8.09 3.17 0.20
C LEU A 70 -6.85 2.40 -0.27
N ASP A 71 -6.33 2.74 -1.46
CA ASP A 71 -5.12 2.10 -2.00
C ASP A 71 -3.88 2.38 -1.15
N VAL A 72 -3.72 3.61 -0.65
CA VAL A 72 -2.63 3.99 0.27
C VAL A 72 -2.73 3.23 1.57
N ASN A 73 -3.93 3.16 2.18
CA ASN A 73 -4.14 2.45 3.44
C ASN A 73 -3.87 0.95 3.29
N ARG A 74 -4.30 0.34 2.18
CA ARG A 74 -3.98 -1.07 1.88
C ARG A 74 -2.48 -1.28 1.74
N THR A 75 -1.81 -0.41 1.00
CA THR A 75 -0.35 -0.50 0.79
C THR A 75 0.40 -0.32 2.10
N LEU A 76 -0.06 0.57 2.98
CA LEU A 76 0.53 0.79 4.30
C LEU A 76 0.41 -0.46 5.17
N ASP A 77 -0.75 -1.11 5.21
CA ASP A 77 -0.95 -2.37 5.95
C ASP A 77 -0.06 -3.50 5.42
N GLU A 78 0.07 -3.63 4.09
CA GLU A 78 0.98 -4.59 3.46
C GLU A 78 2.46 -4.32 3.82
N ILE A 79 2.87 -3.05 3.84
CA ILE A 79 4.24 -2.66 4.23
C ILE A 79 4.48 -2.96 5.71
N SER A 80 3.58 -2.58 6.61
CA SER A 80 3.73 -2.84 8.05
C SER A 80 3.85 -4.33 8.36
N LYS A 81 3.05 -5.18 7.71
CA LYS A 81 3.17 -6.65 7.84
C LYS A 81 4.51 -7.18 7.34
N LYS A 82 5.00 -6.65 6.21
CA LYS A 82 6.32 -7.03 5.67
C LYS A 82 7.45 -6.59 6.58
N GLU A 83 7.39 -5.39 7.15
CA GLU A 83 8.39 -4.88 8.10
C GLU A 83 8.46 -5.75 9.36
N GLU A 84 7.31 -6.13 9.92
CA GLU A 84 7.24 -7.03 11.08
C GLU A 84 7.85 -8.40 10.76
N ASN A 85 7.50 -8.98 9.60
CA ASN A 85 8.06 -10.24 9.15
C ASN A 85 9.58 -10.17 8.95
N ILE A 86 10.08 -9.10 8.32
CA ILE A 86 11.51 -8.88 8.12
C ILE A 86 12.22 -8.76 9.46
N LYS A 87 11.66 -8.00 10.41
CA LYS A 87 12.22 -7.86 11.76
C LYS A 87 12.30 -9.20 12.47
N ASN A 88 11.26 -10.01 12.39
CA ASN A 88 11.24 -11.35 12.96
C ASN A 88 12.25 -12.29 12.30
N MET A 89 12.39 -12.24 10.98
CA MET A 89 13.39 -13.01 10.25
C MET A 89 14.82 -12.58 10.60
N LEU A 90 15.07 -11.26 10.72
CA LEU A 90 16.37 -10.74 11.12
C LEU A 90 16.75 -11.21 12.53
N ALA A 91 15.83 -11.10 13.50
CA ALA A 91 16.09 -11.57 14.86
C ALA A 91 16.38 -13.08 14.91
N LYS A 92 15.65 -13.89 14.13
CA LYS A 92 15.93 -15.33 14.01
C LYS A 92 17.30 -15.59 13.38
N ASN A 93 17.64 -14.88 12.31
CA ASN A 93 18.91 -15.04 11.61
C ASN A 93 20.09 -14.61 12.48
N GLU A 94 19.96 -13.53 13.26
CA GLU A 94 20.97 -13.09 14.22
C GLU A 94 21.21 -14.15 15.28
N LYS A 95 20.14 -14.73 15.84
CA LYS A 95 20.23 -15.83 16.81
C LYS A 95 20.93 -17.05 16.23
N ILE A 96 20.52 -17.49 15.03
CA ILE A 96 21.15 -18.62 14.33
C ILE A 96 22.62 -18.31 14.06
N LEU A 97 22.95 -17.10 13.64
CA LEU A 97 24.34 -16.70 13.37
C LEU A 97 25.18 -16.71 14.65
N GLU A 98 24.63 -16.28 15.78
CA GLU A 98 25.28 -16.35 17.08
C GLU A 98 25.53 -17.81 17.51
N GLU A 99 24.51 -18.66 17.41
CA GLU A 99 24.61 -20.11 17.68
C GLU A 99 25.70 -20.75 16.79
N LEU A 100 25.70 -20.48 15.48
CA LEU A 100 26.72 -20.98 14.55
C LEU A 100 28.13 -20.47 14.88
N LYS A 101 28.28 -19.20 15.25
CA LYS A 101 29.58 -18.64 15.67
C LYS A 101 30.08 -19.31 16.93
N THR A 102 29.24 -19.51 17.94
CA THR A 102 29.66 -20.20 19.17
C THR A 102 30.09 -21.65 18.87
N MET A 103 29.38 -22.36 18.00
CA MET A 103 29.70 -23.72 17.61
C MET A 103 31.00 -23.83 16.79
N THR A 104 31.27 -22.87 15.91
CA THR A 104 32.45 -22.89 15.02
C THR A 104 33.72 -22.28 15.62
N SER A 105 33.60 -21.39 16.61
CA SER A 105 34.73 -20.77 17.30
C SER A 105 35.16 -21.51 18.58
N ASP A 106 34.52 -22.64 18.89
CA ASP A 106 34.86 -23.41 20.06
C ASP A 106 36.25 -24.07 19.90
N LYS A 107 37.11 -23.85 20.89
CA LYS A 107 38.45 -24.45 20.98
C LYS A 107 38.37 -25.98 20.96
N VAL A 108 37.24 -26.53 21.41
CA VAL A 108 36.93 -27.96 21.32
C VAL A 108 36.88 -28.43 19.86
N LEU A 109 36.27 -27.65 18.96
CA LEU A 109 36.21 -27.99 17.54
C LEU A 109 37.60 -28.04 16.91
N GLU A 110 38.45 -27.05 17.20
CA GLU A 110 39.82 -26.99 16.67
C GLU A 110 40.64 -28.22 17.10
N VAL A 111 40.46 -28.67 18.34
CA VAL A 111 41.10 -29.87 18.88
C VAL A 111 40.66 -31.12 18.11
N TYR A 112 39.35 -31.34 17.93
CA TYR A 112 38.85 -32.52 17.22
C TYR A 112 39.12 -32.48 15.71
N ALA A 113 39.15 -31.29 15.10
CA ALA A 113 39.52 -31.12 13.69
C ALA A 113 40.97 -31.57 13.44
N LYS A 114 41.90 -31.23 14.34
CA LYS A 114 43.32 -31.58 14.26
C LYS A 114 43.64 -32.99 14.81
N MET A 115 42.78 -33.53 15.68
CA MET A 115 42.97 -34.85 16.28
C MET A 115 42.93 -35.95 15.21
N LYS A 116 43.76 -37.00 15.33
CA LYS A 116 43.69 -38.16 14.42
C LYS A 116 42.33 -38.85 14.54
N ASP A 117 41.80 -39.34 13.42
CA ASP A 117 40.40 -39.80 13.36
C ASP A 117 40.09 -41.00 14.28
N SER A 118 41.04 -41.92 14.49
CA SER A 118 40.82 -43.11 15.34
C SER A 118 40.76 -42.75 16.84
N PRO A 119 41.68 -41.95 17.40
CA PRO A 119 41.51 -41.38 18.74
C PRO A 119 40.25 -40.55 18.89
N ALA A 120 39.91 -39.73 17.89
CA ALA A 120 38.69 -38.93 17.91
C ALA A 120 37.43 -39.82 17.95
N ALA A 121 37.38 -40.88 17.14
CA ALA A 121 36.27 -41.84 17.14
C ALA A 121 36.09 -42.51 18.52
N ASN A 122 37.17 -42.90 19.18
CA ASN A 122 37.10 -43.51 20.51
C ASN A 122 36.59 -42.52 21.58
N ILE A 123 37.11 -41.29 21.58
CA ILE A 123 36.71 -40.26 22.54
C ILE A 123 35.24 -39.86 22.29
N ILE A 124 34.86 -39.58 21.06
CA ILE A 124 33.48 -39.20 20.70
C ILE A 124 32.49 -40.33 21.04
N SER A 125 32.88 -41.60 20.86
CA SER A 125 32.03 -42.74 21.23
C SER A 125 31.79 -42.86 22.74
N SER A 126 32.66 -42.26 23.56
CA SER A 126 32.53 -42.24 25.02
C SER A 126 31.75 -41.04 25.56
N LEU A 127 31.37 -40.08 24.71
CA LEU A 127 30.59 -38.91 25.09
C LEU A 127 29.08 -39.22 25.10
N PRO A 128 28.28 -38.43 25.84
CA PRO A 128 26.84 -38.37 25.66
C PRO A 128 26.47 -38.14 24.19
N ARG A 129 25.41 -38.78 23.71
CA ARG A 129 25.05 -38.80 22.27
C ARG A 129 24.79 -37.41 21.71
N ASP A 130 24.22 -36.52 22.51
CA ASP A 130 23.93 -35.13 22.17
C ASP A 130 25.22 -34.29 22.03
N GLU A 131 26.19 -34.45 22.94
CA GLU A 131 27.49 -33.78 22.84
C GLU A 131 28.32 -34.31 21.66
N ALA A 132 28.32 -35.63 21.46
CA ALA A 132 28.97 -36.29 20.33
C ALA A 132 28.42 -35.79 18.99
N ALA A 133 27.09 -35.67 18.86
CA ALA A 133 26.45 -35.16 17.65
C ALA A 133 26.80 -33.69 17.39
N LYS A 134 26.80 -32.84 18.43
CA LYS A 134 27.21 -31.42 18.30
C LYS A 134 28.65 -31.25 17.80
N ILE A 135 29.59 -32.03 18.37
CA ILE A 135 30.99 -32.00 17.94
C ILE A 135 31.12 -32.51 16.50
N LEU A 136 30.43 -33.60 16.14
CA LEU A 136 30.44 -34.11 14.78
C LEU A 136 29.87 -33.11 13.78
N TYR A 137 28.74 -32.48 14.08
CA TYR A 137 28.09 -31.49 13.20
C TYR A 137 29.00 -30.29 12.90
N ALA A 138 29.80 -29.87 13.87
CA ALA A 138 30.72 -28.75 13.74
C ALA A 138 31.96 -29.06 12.87
N LEU A 139 32.26 -30.33 12.59
CA LEU A 139 33.42 -30.76 11.79
C LEU A 139 33.13 -30.77 10.29
N GLU A 140 34.18 -30.69 9.47
CA GLU A 140 34.05 -30.82 8.02
C GLU A 140 33.49 -32.20 7.61
N PRO A 141 32.67 -32.30 6.54
CA PRO A 141 32.03 -33.56 6.13
C PRO A 141 33.01 -34.73 5.94
N LYS A 142 34.20 -34.46 5.40
CA LYS A 142 35.26 -35.47 5.22
C LYS A 142 35.76 -36.02 6.56
N LYS A 143 35.86 -35.17 7.57
CA LYS A 143 36.30 -35.52 8.92
C LYS A 143 35.24 -36.35 9.63
N ILE A 144 33.97 -35.95 9.52
CA ILE A 144 32.82 -36.73 10.01
C ILE A 144 32.84 -38.15 9.42
N SER A 145 32.94 -38.27 8.10
CA SER A 145 33.00 -39.57 7.41
C SER A 145 34.17 -40.44 7.89
N SER A 146 35.34 -39.85 8.05
CA SER A 146 36.55 -40.54 8.54
C SER A 146 36.45 -40.99 10.00
N ILE A 147 35.70 -40.26 10.84
CA ILE A 147 35.47 -40.59 12.25
C ILE A 147 34.36 -41.65 12.38
N LEU A 148 33.24 -41.48 11.68
CA LEU A 148 32.13 -42.46 11.66
C LEU A 148 32.59 -43.83 11.14
N SER A 149 33.51 -43.87 10.17
CA SER A 149 34.07 -45.13 9.67
C SER A 149 35.03 -45.85 10.64
N LYS A 150 35.47 -45.18 11.71
CA LYS A 150 36.42 -45.71 12.71
C LYS A 150 35.79 -45.94 14.09
N MET A 151 34.49 -45.71 14.23
CA MET A 151 33.74 -46.02 15.45
C MET A 151 32.94 -47.32 15.30
N ASP A 152 32.31 -47.76 16.39
CA ASP A 152 31.40 -48.89 16.39
C ASP A 152 30.18 -48.63 15.47
N PRO A 153 29.77 -49.59 14.61
CA PRO A 153 28.67 -49.42 13.67
C PRO A 153 27.33 -49.02 14.31
N ALA A 154 27.01 -49.51 15.50
CA ALA A 154 25.75 -49.16 16.18
C ALA A 154 25.79 -47.70 16.66
N THR A 155 26.93 -47.27 17.22
CA THR A 155 27.16 -45.88 17.61
C THR A 155 27.12 -44.93 16.40
N ALA A 156 27.73 -45.32 15.28
CA ALA A 156 27.67 -44.52 14.05
C ALA A 156 26.24 -44.35 13.53
N ALA A 157 25.45 -45.42 13.55
CA ALA A 157 24.06 -45.38 13.11
C ALA A 157 23.21 -44.45 13.99
N GLU A 158 23.37 -44.52 15.32
CA GLU A 158 22.68 -43.64 16.27
C GLU A 158 23.03 -42.17 16.04
N LEU A 159 24.33 -41.84 15.93
CA LEU A 159 24.77 -40.47 15.71
C LEU A 159 24.35 -39.94 14.34
N THR A 160 24.32 -40.78 13.31
CA THR A 160 23.81 -40.40 11.98
C THR A 160 22.32 -40.07 12.03
N GLU A 161 21.53 -40.82 12.80
CA GLU A 161 20.10 -40.53 12.96
C GLU A 161 19.87 -39.23 13.72
N ILE A 162 20.69 -38.92 14.74
CA ILE A 162 20.64 -37.64 15.46
C ILE A 162 20.99 -36.48 14.52
N LEU A 163 22.06 -36.61 13.73
CA LEU A 163 22.47 -35.60 12.74
C LEU A 163 21.42 -35.37 11.65
N LYS A 164 20.62 -36.38 11.31
CA LYS A 164 19.51 -36.27 10.35
C LYS A 164 18.31 -35.53 10.92
N LYS A 165 18.10 -35.61 12.25
CA LYS A 165 16.90 -35.14 12.95
C LYS A 165 17.01 -33.69 13.43
N ASP A 166 18.03 -32.96 13.01
CA ASP A 166 18.38 -31.69 13.64
C ASP A 166 17.31 -30.60 13.38
N ASP A 167 16.81 -30.05 14.49
CA ASP A 167 15.77 -29.02 14.63
C ASP A 167 16.21 -27.64 14.09
N LEU A 168 17.39 -27.54 13.48
CA LEU A 168 17.92 -26.30 12.88
C LEU A 168 17.18 -25.90 11.59
N PHE A 169 16.40 -26.81 10.98
CA PHE A 169 15.61 -26.56 9.76
C PHE A 169 14.20 -27.16 9.75
N THR A 170 13.69 -27.67 10.88
CA THR A 170 12.30 -28.14 10.93
C THR A 170 11.37 -26.93 11.04
N ASP A 171 10.76 -26.60 9.92
CA ASP A 171 9.67 -25.62 9.82
C ASP A 171 8.58 -25.90 10.87
N ASN A 172 8.50 -25.03 11.88
CA ASN A 172 7.27 -24.77 12.62
C ASN A 172 6.27 -24.01 11.73
N ASN A 173 6.04 -24.51 10.52
CA ASN A 173 5.01 -24.04 9.59
C ASN A 173 4.00 -25.15 9.27
N SER A 174 3.71 -25.99 10.26
CA SER A 174 2.59 -26.95 10.23
C SER A 174 1.41 -26.48 11.09
N SER A 175 1.12 -25.19 11.06
CA SER A 175 -0.17 -24.65 11.48
C SER A 175 -0.49 -23.30 10.82
N VAL A 176 -0.50 -23.27 9.49
CA VAL A 176 -1.41 -22.37 8.77
C VAL A 176 -2.11 -23.24 7.73
N LYS A 177 -3.23 -23.82 8.16
CA LYS A 177 -4.25 -24.35 7.26
C LYS A 177 -5.41 -23.36 7.26
#